data_AF-A0A608QI24-F1
#
_entry.id   AF-A0A608QI24-F1
#
_cell.length_a   1.000
_cell.length_b   1.000
_cell.length_c   1.000
_cell.angle_alpha   90.00
_cell.angle_beta   90.00
_cell.angle_gamma   90.00
#
_symmetry.space_group_name_H-M   'P 1'
#
loop_
_entity.id
_entity.type
_entity.pdbx_description
1 polymer ?
#
loop_
_entity_poly.entity_id
_entity_poly.type
_entity_poly.pdbx_seq_one_letter_code
_entity_poly.pdbx_strand_id
1 'polypeptide(L)'
;MAYRIFVSYKNGAKSHSLNTTSRFLVEAQLASILAESEILSLAERIVIQFSGRDILNVPALTPASEVMESIKWPVCGCPARVEEPVTATLYMPKAVRDWLAMVGNGKVSAGLRKLIEMADIPELKNAWRQ
;
A
#
# COMPACT_ATOMS: atom_id res chain seq x y z
N MET A 1 0.56 -5.91 4.51
CA MET A 1 -0.42 -4.92 4.03
C MET A 1 -0.86 -5.35 2.64
N ALA A 2 -2.04 -5.95 2.53
CA ALA A 2 -2.54 -6.49 1.27
C ALA A 2 -3.94 -5.93 1.00
N TYR A 3 -4.19 -5.66 -0.28
CA TYR A 3 -5.48 -5.33 -0.81
C TYR A 3 -6.22 -6.61 -1.20
N ARG A 4 -7.54 -6.57 -1.05
CA ARG A 4 -8.44 -7.59 -1.58
C ARG A 4 -9.60 -6.89 -2.26
N ILE A 5 -9.84 -7.20 -3.54
CA ILE A 5 -11.03 -6.73 -4.28
C ILE A 5 -11.88 -7.93 -4.64
N PHE A 6 -13.20 -7.80 -4.55
CA PHE A 6 -14.15 -8.81 -5.00
C PHE A 6 -15.54 -8.19 -5.23
N VAL A 7 -16.36 -8.94 -5.96
CA VAL A 7 -17.78 -8.65 -6.13
C VAL A 7 -18.58 -9.58 -5.22
N SER A 8 -19.63 -9.05 -4.57
CA SER A 8 -20.52 -9.80 -3.68
C SER A 8 -21.93 -9.86 -4.25
N TYR A 9 -22.57 -11.03 -4.14
CA TYR A 9 -23.95 -11.25 -4.59
C TYR A 9 -24.91 -11.39 -3.38
N LYS A 10 -26.22 -11.28 -3.63
CA LYS A 10 -27.27 -11.36 -2.59
C LYS A 10 -27.26 -12.65 -1.78
N ASN A 11 -26.77 -13.74 -2.37
CA ASN A 11 -26.64 -15.04 -1.70
C ASN A 11 -25.34 -15.17 -0.86
N GLY A 12 -24.55 -14.11 -0.75
CA GLY A 12 -23.27 -14.10 -0.05
C GLY A 12 -22.10 -14.70 -0.85
N ALA A 13 -22.33 -15.17 -2.08
CA ALA A 13 -21.26 -15.63 -2.96
C ALA A 13 -20.33 -14.46 -3.33
N LYS A 14 -19.07 -14.80 -3.63
CA LYS A 14 -18.03 -13.84 -4.02
C LYS A 14 -17.33 -14.30 -5.29
N SER A 15 -17.07 -13.38 -6.20
CA SER A 15 -16.40 -13.64 -7.49
C SER A 15 -15.44 -12.50 -7.84
N HIS A 16 -14.72 -12.66 -8.96
CA HIS A 16 -13.74 -11.67 -9.47
C HIS A 16 -12.78 -11.19 -8.37
N SER A 17 -12.36 -12.14 -7.52
CA SER A 17 -11.57 -11.87 -6.33
C SER A 17 -10.08 -11.80 -6.68
N LEU A 18 -9.43 -10.71 -6.31
CA LEU A 18 -7.99 -10.55 -6.38
C LEU A 18 -7.44 -10.17 -5.01
N ASN A 19 -6.34 -10.82 -4.61
CA ASN A 19 -5.58 -10.48 -3.40
C ASN A 19 -4.15 -10.12 -3.82
N THR A 20 -3.69 -8.93 -3.45
CA THR A 20 -2.38 -8.40 -3.89
C THR A 20 -1.89 -7.32 -2.96
N THR A 21 -0.58 -7.08 -2.93
CA THR A 21 0.01 -5.91 -2.25
C THR A 21 0.08 -4.68 -3.14
N SER A 22 -0.19 -4.82 -4.45
CA SER A 22 -0.06 -3.75 -5.44
C SER A 22 -1.38 -3.01 -5.65
N ARG A 23 -1.40 -1.71 -5.35
CA ARG A 23 -2.55 -0.84 -5.64
C ARG A 23 -2.88 -0.81 -7.14
N PHE A 24 -1.87 -0.75 -8.00
CA PHE A 24 -2.05 -0.71 -9.45
C PHE A 24 -2.84 -1.92 -9.97
N LEU A 25 -2.54 -3.12 -9.46
CA LEU A 25 -3.27 -4.33 -9.86
C LEU A 25 -4.72 -4.33 -9.36
N VAL A 26 -5.00 -3.72 -8.20
CA VAL A 26 -6.36 -3.56 -7.69
C VAL A 26 -7.16 -2.57 -8.54
N GLU A 27 -6.55 -1.45 -8.93
CA GLU A 27 -7.17 -0.45 -9.80
C GLU A 27 -7.47 -1.05 -11.18
N ALA A 28 -6.54 -1.81 -11.76
CA ALA A 28 -6.77 -2.52 -13.01
C ALA A 28 -7.91 -3.54 -12.90
N GLN A 29 -7.95 -4.30 -11.81
CA GLN A 29 -9.04 -5.26 -11.57
C GLN A 29 -10.39 -4.56 -11.39
N LEU A 30 -10.43 -3.42 -10.68
CA LEU A 30 -11.64 -2.63 -10.53
C LEU A 30 -12.14 -2.13 -11.88
N ALA A 31 -11.24 -1.61 -12.73
CA ALA A 31 -11.59 -1.17 -14.08
C ALA A 31 -12.16 -2.32 -14.93
N SER A 32 -11.59 -3.54 -14.82
CA SER A 32 -12.14 -4.73 -15.47
C SER A 32 -13.57 -5.04 -14.99
N ILE A 33 -13.79 -5.06 -13.67
CA ILE A 33 -15.12 -5.32 -13.09
C ILE A 33 -16.13 -4.26 -13.55
N LEU A 34 -15.73 -2.99 -13.59
CA LEU A 34 -16.60 -1.88 -14.02
C LEU A 34 -16.95 -1.92 -15.51
N ALA A 35 -16.13 -2.59 -16.34
CA ALA A 35 -16.41 -2.79 -17.76
C ALA A 35 -17.39 -3.95 -18.02
N GLU A 36 -17.57 -4.87 -17.07
CA GLU A 36 -18.40 -6.08 -17.22
C GLU A 36 -19.82 -5.87 -16.70
N SER A 37 -20.68 -5.22 -17.51
CA SER A 37 -22.06 -4.85 -17.15
C SER A 37 -22.94 -6.04 -16.74
N GLU A 38 -22.74 -7.22 -17.33
CA GLU A 38 -23.48 -8.44 -17.02
C GLU A 38 -23.26 -8.86 -15.55
N ILE A 39 -22.01 -8.81 -15.09
CA ILE A 39 -21.67 -9.17 -13.70
C ILE A 39 -22.25 -8.14 -12.74
N LEU A 40 -22.11 -6.86 -13.06
CA LEU A 40 -22.63 -5.78 -12.22
C LEU A 40 -24.15 -5.85 -12.05
N SER A 41 -24.87 -6.31 -13.07
CA SER A 41 -26.33 -6.48 -13.00
C SER A 41 -26.77 -7.55 -12.00
N LEU A 42 -25.95 -8.59 -11.82
CA LEU A 42 -26.21 -9.70 -10.89
C LEU A 42 -25.65 -9.43 -9.50
N ALA A 43 -24.57 -8.65 -9.45
CA ALA A 43 -23.88 -8.30 -8.22
C ALA A 43 -24.71 -7.37 -7.34
N GLU A 44 -24.54 -7.52 -6.03
CA GLU A 44 -25.11 -6.59 -5.06
C GLU A 44 -24.11 -5.47 -4.76
N ARG A 45 -22.84 -5.81 -4.53
CA ARG A 45 -21.83 -4.86 -4.04
C ARG A 45 -20.45 -5.10 -4.63
N ILE A 46 -19.69 -4.03 -4.79
CA ILE A 46 -18.25 -4.04 -5.08
C ILE A 46 -17.51 -3.68 -3.80
N VAL A 47 -16.55 -4.51 -3.40
CA VAL A 47 -15.82 -4.36 -2.15
C VAL A 47 -14.32 -4.36 -2.40
N ILE A 48 -13.62 -3.38 -1.82
CA ILE A 48 -12.16 -3.37 -1.71
C ILE A 48 -11.79 -3.26 -0.24
N GLN A 49 -10.92 -4.15 0.20
CA GLN A 49 -10.39 -4.19 1.55
C GLN A 49 -8.89 -3.91 1.53
N PHE A 50 -8.39 -3.21 2.53
CA PHE A 50 -6.96 -3.09 2.80
C PHE A 50 -6.67 -3.58 4.21
N SER A 51 -5.82 -4.60 4.33
CA SER A 51 -5.47 -5.23 5.61
C SER A 51 -6.71 -5.63 6.43
N GLY A 52 -7.74 -6.14 5.75
CA GLY A 52 -8.98 -6.61 6.37
C GLY A 52 -10.03 -5.53 6.67
N ARG A 53 -9.75 -4.25 6.38
CA ARG A 53 -10.72 -3.16 6.51
C ARG A 53 -11.27 -2.73 5.16
N ASP A 54 -12.57 -2.56 5.06
CA ASP A 54 -13.21 -2.05 3.84
C ASP A 54 -12.77 -0.60 3.57
N ILE A 55 -12.15 -0.37 2.41
CA ILE A 55 -11.81 0.96 1.90
C ILE A 55 -12.75 1.41 0.77
N LEU A 56 -13.48 0.45 0.20
CA LEU A 56 -14.59 0.65 -0.72
C LEU A 56 -15.66 -0.41 -0.42
N ASN A 57 -16.91 0.00 -0.31
CA ASN A 57 -18.03 -0.91 -0.16
C ASN A 57 -19.30 -0.22 -0.69
N VAL A 58 -19.59 -0.40 -1.98
CA VAL A 58 -20.65 0.33 -2.71
C VAL A 58 -21.57 -0.62 -3.48
N PRO A 59 -22.83 -0.23 -3.77
CA PRO A 59 -23.70 -0.98 -4.67
C PRO A 59 -23.06 -1.21 -6.04
N ALA A 60 -23.31 -2.37 -6.66
CA ALA A 60 -22.72 -2.71 -7.96
C ALA A 60 -23.23 -1.84 -9.13
N LEU A 61 -24.42 -1.25 -8.98
CA LEU A 61 -25.02 -0.34 -9.96
C LEU A 61 -24.58 1.12 -9.81
N THR A 62 -23.67 1.42 -8.89
CA THR A 62 -23.11 2.76 -8.74
C THR A 62 -22.31 3.14 -10.00
N PRO A 63 -22.49 4.35 -10.56
CA PRO A 63 -21.75 4.81 -11.73
C PRO A 63 -20.24 4.72 -11.52
N ALA A 64 -19.50 4.28 -12.54
CA ALA A 64 -18.05 4.07 -12.45
C ALA A 64 -17.27 5.30 -11.97
N SER A 65 -17.68 6.50 -12.38
CA SER A 65 -17.07 7.76 -11.92
C SER A 65 -17.19 7.95 -10.41
N GLU A 66 -18.36 7.69 -9.84
CA GLU A 66 -18.63 7.80 -8.40
C GLU A 66 -17.89 6.70 -7.61
N VAL A 67 -17.83 5.48 -8.16
CA VAL A 67 -17.06 4.38 -7.56
C VAL A 67 -15.60 4.78 -7.39
N MET A 68 -14.96 5.31 -8.44
CA MET A 68 -13.54 5.69 -8.42
C MET A 68 -13.24 6.81 -7.41
N GLU A 69 -14.13 7.80 -7.30
CA GLU A 69 -13.97 8.92 -6.35
C GLU A 69 -14.20 8.51 -4.89
N SER A 70 -15.02 7.48 -4.65
CA SER A 70 -15.35 7.04 -3.29
C SER A 70 -14.24 6.26 -2.58
N ILE A 71 -13.19 5.83 -3.31
CA ILE A 71 -12.12 4.99 -2.74
C ILE A 71 -11.20 5.81 -1.85
N LYS A 72 -11.18 5.48 -0.56
CA LYS A 72 -10.23 6.05 0.40
C LYS A 72 -8.94 5.23 0.42
N TRP A 73 -8.06 5.49 -0.53
CA TRP A 73 -6.77 4.81 -0.58
C TRP A 73 -5.96 5.09 0.70
N PRO A 74 -5.48 4.04 1.38
CA PRO A 74 -4.58 4.24 2.50
C PRO A 74 -3.33 4.95 1.99
N VAL A 75 -2.83 5.89 2.78
CA VAL A 75 -1.52 6.51 2.53
C VAL A 75 -0.46 5.43 2.79
N CYS A 76 -0.19 4.63 1.77
CA CYS A 76 1.02 3.83 1.74
C CYS A 76 2.16 4.82 1.61
N GLY A 77 2.97 4.98 2.68
CA GLY A 77 4.19 5.77 2.58
C GLY A 77 4.97 5.28 1.37
N CYS A 78 5.19 6.16 0.39
CA CYS A 78 6.07 5.84 -0.73
C CYS A 78 7.40 5.38 -0.12
N PRO A 79 7.93 4.21 -0.49
CA PRO A 79 9.32 3.93 -0.18
C PRO A 79 10.13 5.07 -0.79
N ALA A 80 10.80 5.86 0.06
CA ALA A 80 11.61 6.99 -0.37
C ALA A 80 12.56 6.52 -1.47
N ARG A 81 12.60 7.26 -2.58
CA ARG A 81 13.40 6.87 -3.73
C ARG A 81 14.82 7.35 -3.44
N VAL A 82 15.72 6.42 -3.13
CA VAL A 82 17.13 6.74 -2.99
C VAL A 82 17.71 6.87 -4.39
N GLU A 83 18.15 8.07 -4.76
CA GLU A 83 18.92 8.29 -5.99
C GLU A 83 20.26 7.54 -5.88
N GLU A 84 20.66 6.89 -6.98
CA GLU A 84 21.93 6.14 -7.07
C GLU A 84 22.17 5.20 -5.86
N PRO A 85 21.30 4.22 -5.62
CA PRO A 85 21.38 3.41 -4.42
C PRO A 85 22.64 2.54 -4.43
N VAL A 86 23.49 2.74 -3.43
CA VAL A 86 24.69 1.93 -3.20
C VAL A 86 24.47 1.03 -1.98
N THR A 87 24.81 -0.25 -2.11
CA THR A 87 24.83 -1.19 -0.98
C THR A 87 26.25 -1.29 -0.43
N ALA A 88 26.40 -1.07 0.88
CA ALA A 88 27.65 -1.27 1.59
C ALA A 88 27.44 -2.23 2.77
N THR A 89 28.36 -3.18 2.94
CA THR A 89 28.41 -4.05 4.11
C THR A 89 29.36 -3.44 5.14
N LEU A 90 28.86 -3.19 6.36
CA LEU A 90 29.61 -2.57 7.44
C LEU A 90 29.80 -3.57 8.58
N TYR A 91 31.05 -3.76 9.01
CA TYR A 91 31.33 -4.43 10.28
C TYR A 91 31.11 -3.42 11.42
N MET A 92 30.31 -3.80 12.41
CA MET A 92 30.00 -2.93 13.54
C MET A 92 29.82 -3.73 14.84
N PRO A 93 30.04 -3.11 16.01
CA PRO A 93 29.75 -3.74 17.29
C PRO A 93 28.26 -4.09 17.42
N LYS A 94 27.96 -5.23 18.06
CA LYS A 94 26.58 -5.69 18.29
C LYS A 94 25.72 -4.64 18.99
N ALA A 95 26.27 -3.95 19.99
CA ALA A 95 25.55 -2.90 20.72
C ALA A 95 25.06 -1.76 19.80
N VAL A 96 25.85 -1.39 18.78
CA VAL A 96 25.48 -0.35 17.81
C VAL A 96 24.34 -0.84 16.92
N ARG A 97 24.42 -2.08 16.41
CA ARG A 97 23.36 -2.69 15.61
C ARG A 97 22.03 -2.77 16.39
N ASP A 98 22.09 -3.22 17.64
CA ASP A 98 20.89 -3.41 18.47
C ASP A 98 20.26 -2.05 18.82
N TRP A 99 21.09 -1.05 19.11
CA TRP A 99 20.62 0.34 19.31
C TRP A 99 19.96 0.91 18.04
N LEU A 100 20.57 0.73 16.86
CA LEU A 100 19.98 1.16 15.58
C LEU A 100 18.65 0.48 15.31
N ALA A 101 18.54 -0.82 15.58
CA ALA A 101 17.29 -1.56 15.46
C ALA A 101 16.21 -1.00 16.39
N MET A 102 16.55 -0.69 17.65
CA MET A 102 15.63 -0.07 18.61
C MET A 102 15.13 1.29 18.11
N VAL A 103 16.03 2.18 17.68
CA VAL A 103 15.68 3.51 17.15
C VAL A 103 14.82 3.41 15.88
N GLY A 104 15.10 2.41 15.05
CA GLY A 104 14.42 2.13 13.78
C GLY A 104 13.19 1.24 13.86
N ASN A 105 12.61 1.01 15.05
CA ASN A 105 11.44 0.14 15.24
C ASN A 105 11.63 -1.27 14.64
N GLY A 106 12.76 -1.90 14.98
CA GLY A 106 13.18 -3.23 14.52
C GLY A 106 14.01 -3.23 13.23
N LYS A 107 14.18 -2.10 12.55
CA LYS A 107 14.94 -2.00 11.28
C LYS A 107 16.22 -1.17 11.46
N VAL A 108 17.38 -1.82 11.31
CA VAL A 108 18.70 -1.15 11.43
C VAL A 108 18.86 0.02 10.45
N SER A 109 18.41 -0.14 9.20
CA SER A 109 18.46 0.93 8.18
C SER A 109 17.60 2.14 8.54
N ALA A 110 16.44 1.93 9.15
CA ALA A 110 15.58 3.02 9.63
C ALA A 110 16.21 3.76 10.82
N GLY A 111 16.94 3.04 11.69
CA GLY A 111 17.71 3.65 12.77
C GLY A 111 18.85 4.51 12.25
N LEU A 112 19.59 4.01 11.25
CA LEU A 112 20.68 4.76 10.62
C LEU A 112 20.17 6.03 9.95
N ARG A 113 19.02 5.96 9.28
CA ARG A 113 18.39 7.12 8.67
C ARG A 113 18.02 8.19 9.71
N LYS A 114 17.40 7.79 10.83
CA LYS A 114 17.08 8.71 11.93
C LYS A 114 18.32 9.39 12.49
N LEU A 115 19.44 8.66 12.62
CA LEU A 115 20.72 9.26 13.00
C LEU A 115 21.19 10.34 12.03
N ILE A 116 21.12 10.07 10.73
CA ILE A 116 21.50 11.04 9.70
C ILE A 116 20.59 12.28 9.75
N GLU A 117 19.28 12.08 9.99
CA GLU A 117 18.33 13.17 10.21
C GLU A 117 18.63 13.98 11.48
N MET A 118 19.17 13.34 12.54
CA MET A 118 19.58 14.01 13.79
C MET A 118 20.92 14.73 13.68
N ALA A 119 21.84 14.25 12.84
CA ALA A 119 23.20 14.80 12.70
C ALA A 119 23.25 16.21 12.11
N ASP A 120 22.12 16.74 11.63
CA ASP A 120 21.97 18.08 11.05
C ASP A 120 22.94 18.44 9.92
N ILE A 121 23.30 17.44 9.10
CA ILE A 121 24.11 17.62 7.89
C ILE A 121 23.16 17.79 6.69
N PRO A 122 23.00 19.00 6.12
CA PRO A 122 21.99 19.29 5.10
C PRO A 122 22.14 18.42 3.84
N GLU A 123 23.36 18.14 3.41
CA GLU A 123 23.67 17.35 2.21
C GLU A 123 23.14 15.93 2.35
N LEU A 124 23.38 15.31 3.51
CA LEU A 124 22.90 13.96 3.80
C LEU A 124 21.38 13.96 3.98
N LYS A 125 20.81 14.96 4.67
CA LYS A 125 19.35 15.08 4.82
C LYS A 125 18.64 15.14 3.47
N ASN A 126 19.18 15.90 2.52
CA ASN A 126 18.59 16.07 1.20
C ASN A 126 18.70 14.80 0.35
N ALA A 127 19.80 14.04 0.47
CA ALA A 127 19.97 12.75 -0.22
C ALA A 127 18.93 11.68 0.19
N TRP A 128 18.25 11.83 1.33
CA TRP A 128 17.22 10.91 1.82
C TRP A 128 15.78 11.45 1.68
N ARG A 129 15.58 12.73 1.34
CA ARG A 129 14.29 13.46 1.48
C ARG A 129 13.39 13.50 0.24
N GLN A 130 13.63 12.70 -0.79
CA GLN A 130 12.79 12.69 -2.01
C GLN A 130 11.89 11.44 -2.11
#